data_AF-A0AA97CX96-F1
#
_entry.id   AF-A0AA97CX96-F1
#
_cell.length_a   1.000
_cell.length_b   1.000
_cell.length_c   1.000
_cell.angle_alpha   90.00
_cell.angle_beta   90.00
_cell.angle_gamma   90.00
#
_symmetry.space_group_name_H-M   'P 1'
#
loop_
_entity.id
_entity.type
_entity.pdbx_description
1 polymer ?
#
loop_
_entity_poly.entity_id
_entity_poly.type
_entity_poly.pdbx_seq_one_letter_code
_entity_poly.pdbx_strand_id
1 'polypeptide(L)'
;MDSGKPIADLGMTVSDWHRLVARSSLTKPEKHLALTMATYASYRTGADIYPGNRKLARAIGYSKPDLVGPHMQSLRRKGWVVQVKPANEERGRVARYTLSVPLDADTQLIYGPEAV
;
A
#
# COMPACT_ATOMS: atom_id res chain seq x y z
N MET A 1 -3.66 10.70 10.82
CA MET A 1 -2.56 9.87 11.34
C MET A 1 -2.46 8.66 10.44
N ASP A 2 -1.26 8.32 9.96
CA ASP A 2 -1.06 7.12 9.16
C ASP A 2 -1.06 5.90 10.10
N SER A 3 -2.05 5.01 9.95
CA SER A 3 -2.39 3.97 10.93
C SER A 3 -1.65 2.63 10.72
N GLY A 4 -0.50 2.65 10.06
CA GLY A 4 0.19 1.44 9.63
C GLY A 4 1.68 1.47 9.93
N LYS A 5 2.26 0.28 10.15
CA LYS A 5 3.70 0.09 10.33
C LYS A 5 4.34 -0.37 9.02
N PRO A 6 5.39 0.31 8.51
CA PRO A 6 6.09 -0.11 7.30
C PRO A 6 6.56 -1.56 7.36
N ILE A 7 6.48 -2.29 6.24
CA ILE A 7 6.86 -3.70 6.20
C ILE A 7 8.36 -3.93 6.44
N ALA A 8 9.20 -2.94 6.10
CA ALA A 8 10.64 -2.96 6.37
C ALA A 8 10.93 -3.04 7.87
N ASP A 9 10.16 -2.33 8.70
CA ASP A 9 10.31 -2.31 10.16
C ASP A 9 9.86 -3.62 10.83
N LEU A 10 9.31 -4.54 10.03
CA LEU A 10 8.81 -5.84 10.46
C LEU A 10 9.59 -7.00 9.84
N GLY A 11 10.62 -6.71 9.04
CA GLY A 11 11.37 -7.75 8.31
C GLY A 11 10.53 -8.51 7.27
N MET A 12 9.37 -7.97 6.85
CA MET A 12 8.48 -8.61 5.88
C MET A 12 8.87 -8.25 4.45
N THR A 13 8.70 -9.21 3.53
CA THR A 13 8.86 -8.97 2.10
C THR A 13 7.56 -8.48 1.46
N VAL A 14 7.65 -7.94 0.23
CA VAL A 14 6.45 -7.65 -0.59
C VAL A 14 5.61 -8.90 -0.83
N SER A 15 6.22 -10.08 -0.94
CA SER A 15 5.50 -11.35 -1.10
C SER A 15 4.65 -11.70 0.12
N ASP A 16 5.17 -11.49 1.33
CA ASP A 16 4.39 -11.70 2.57
C ASP A 16 3.23 -10.72 2.64
N TRP A 17 3.50 -9.45 2.33
CA TRP A 17 2.48 -8.41 2.29
C TRP A 17 1.37 -8.71 1.27
N HIS A 18 1.68 -9.25 0.08
CA HIS A 18 0.67 -9.69 -0.89
C HIS A 18 -0.30 -10.72 -0.30
N ARG A 19 0.21 -11.68 0.50
CA ARG A 19 -0.64 -12.69 1.15
C ARG A 19 -1.59 -12.05 2.16
N LEU A 20 -1.12 -11.04 2.90
CA LEU A 20 -1.95 -10.29 3.85
C LEU A 20 -3.05 -9.50 3.14
N VAL A 21 -2.72 -8.78 2.06
CA VAL A 21 -3.71 -8.05 1.25
C VAL A 21 -4.76 -8.99 0.69
N ALA A 22 -4.36 -10.17 0.19
CA ALA A 22 -5.29 -11.16 -0.33
C ALA A 22 -6.33 -11.60 0.72
N ARG A 23 -5.89 -11.78 1.98
CA ARG A 23 -6.73 -12.20 3.11
C ARG A 23 -7.47 -11.05 3.82
N SER A 24 -7.15 -9.80 3.50
CA SER A 24 -7.76 -8.63 4.14
C SER A 24 -9.25 -8.45 3.80
N SER A 25 -9.93 -7.62 4.61
CA SER A 25 -11.29 -7.13 4.38
C SER A 25 -11.38 -5.97 3.38
N LEU A 26 -10.30 -5.66 2.67
CA LEU A 26 -10.32 -4.65 1.60
C LEU A 26 -11.32 -5.02 0.51
N THR A 27 -11.97 -4.01 -0.05
CA THR A 27 -12.82 -4.18 -1.24
C THR A 27 -11.99 -4.61 -2.44
N LYS A 28 -12.62 -5.21 -3.46
CA LYS A 28 -11.92 -5.63 -4.69
C LYS A 28 -11.12 -4.48 -5.35
N PRO A 29 -11.67 -3.26 -5.50
CA PRO A 29 -10.91 -2.12 -6.02
C PRO A 29 -9.69 -1.75 -5.17
N GLU A 30 -9.83 -1.77 -3.85
CA GLU A 30 -8.72 -1.46 -2.93
C GLU A 30 -7.62 -2.53 -2.99
N LYS A 31 -7.99 -3.83 -3.05
CA LYS A 31 -7.02 -4.91 -3.24
C LYS A 31 -6.28 -4.77 -4.57
N HIS A 32 -7.00 -4.47 -5.66
CA HIS A 32 -6.39 -4.25 -6.96
C HIS A 32 -5.37 -3.09 -6.88
N LEU A 33 -5.78 -1.93 -6.38
CA LEU A 33 -4.88 -0.79 -6.23
C LEU A 33 -3.67 -1.10 -5.34
N ALA A 34 -3.88 -1.76 -4.20
CA ALA A 34 -2.83 -2.16 -3.27
C ALA A 34 -1.79 -3.08 -3.95
N LEU A 35 -2.24 -4.11 -4.65
CA LEU A 35 -1.38 -5.02 -5.40
C LEU A 35 -0.66 -4.32 -6.57
N THR A 36 -1.34 -3.39 -7.25
CA THR A 36 -0.70 -2.56 -8.29
C THR A 36 0.37 -1.65 -7.71
N MET A 37 0.18 -1.07 -6.53
CA MET A 37 1.20 -0.25 -5.87
C MET A 37 2.45 -1.08 -5.53
N ALA A 38 2.26 -2.32 -5.10
CA ALA A 38 3.35 -3.22 -4.75
C ALA A 38 4.25 -3.58 -5.95
N THR A 39 3.76 -3.48 -7.20
CA THR A 39 4.61 -3.68 -8.39
C THR A 39 5.62 -2.54 -8.62
N TYR A 40 5.40 -1.37 -8.01
CA TYR A 40 6.34 -0.27 -8.01
C TYR A 40 7.27 -0.28 -6.80
N ALA A 41 6.98 -1.11 -5.80
CA ALA A 41 7.71 -1.11 -4.55
C ALA A 41 9.05 -1.83 -4.68
N SER A 42 10.05 -1.38 -3.94
CA SER A 42 11.26 -2.17 -3.71
C SER A 42 10.90 -3.48 -3.01
N TYR A 43 11.30 -4.62 -3.60
CA TYR A 43 10.91 -5.94 -3.12
C TYR A 43 11.25 -6.20 -1.64
N ARG A 44 12.40 -5.69 -1.18
CA ARG A 44 12.90 -5.94 0.18
C ARG A 44 12.32 -5.00 1.23
N THR A 45 11.95 -3.78 0.85
CA THR A 45 11.57 -2.74 1.81
C THR A 45 10.11 -2.31 1.68
N GLY A 46 9.45 -2.64 0.57
CA GLY A 46 8.13 -2.10 0.26
C GLY A 46 8.13 -0.58 0.04
N ALA A 47 9.29 0.04 -0.15
CA ALA A 47 9.44 1.49 -0.29
C ALA A 47 9.46 1.94 -1.76
N ASP A 48 9.73 3.22 -1.98
CA ASP A 48 9.95 3.83 -3.30
C ASP A 48 8.76 3.73 -4.25
N ILE A 49 7.54 3.82 -3.72
CA ILE A 49 6.31 3.83 -4.51
C ILE A 49 5.96 5.28 -4.86
N TYR A 50 6.12 5.67 -6.12
CA TYR A 50 5.79 7.02 -6.60
C TYR A 50 5.09 7.11 -7.97
N PRO A 51 4.19 6.17 -8.35
CA PRO A 51 3.35 6.36 -9.52
C PRO A 51 2.31 7.47 -9.26
N GLY A 52 2.18 8.44 -10.18
CA GLY A 52 1.09 9.42 -10.12
C GLY A 52 -0.29 8.79 -10.38
N ASN A 53 -1.37 9.45 -9.95
CA ASN A 53 -2.74 8.93 -10.08
C ASN A 53 -3.12 8.52 -11.51
N ARG A 54 -2.65 9.25 -12.54
CA ARG A 54 -2.88 8.87 -13.95
C ARG A 54 -2.28 7.51 -14.30
N LYS A 55 -1.08 7.22 -13.82
CA LYS A 55 -0.39 5.94 -14.06
C LYS A 55 -1.09 4.81 -13.32
N LEU A 56 -1.50 5.04 -12.07
CA LEU A 56 -2.27 4.08 -11.28
C LEU A 56 -3.62 3.78 -11.92
N ALA A 57 -4.36 4.81 -12.34
CA ALA A 57 -5.66 4.67 -12.98
C ALA A 57 -5.57 3.81 -14.25
N ARG A 58 -4.58 4.07 -15.11
CA ARG A 58 -4.34 3.25 -16.30
C ARG A 58 -4.02 1.81 -15.95
N ALA A 59 -3.19 1.57 -14.93
CA ALA A 59 -2.80 0.23 -14.53
C ALA A 59 -3.97 -0.61 -13.99
N ILE A 60 -4.95 0.02 -13.33
CA ILE A 60 -6.14 -0.65 -12.77
C ILE A 60 -7.38 -0.55 -13.66
N GLY A 61 -7.25 -0.01 -14.88
CA GLY A 61 -8.32 0.07 -15.87
C GLY A 61 -9.37 1.17 -15.62
N TYR A 62 -9.05 2.19 -14.83
CA TYR A 62 -9.94 3.33 -14.61
C TYR A 62 -9.85 4.35 -15.74
N SER A 63 -11.02 4.72 -16.27
CA SER A 63 -11.14 5.78 -17.28
C SER A 63 -10.88 7.18 -16.71
N LYS A 64 -11.08 7.38 -15.41
CA LYS A 64 -10.91 8.67 -14.72
C LYS A 64 -9.84 8.56 -13.63
N PRO A 65 -8.76 9.36 -13.70
CA PRO A 65 -7.70 9.36 -12.68
C PRO A 65 -8.17 9.69 -11.27
N ASP A 66 -9.22 10.50 -11.13
CA ASP A 66 -9.73 10.97 -9.84
C ASP A 66 -10.31 9.85 -8.98
N LEU A 67 -10.67 8.71 -9.59
CA LEU A 67 -11.14 7.54 -8.86
C LEU A 67 -10.05 6.87 -8.01
N VAL A 68 -8.77 7.13 -8.32
CA VAL A 68 -7.64 6.60 -7.51
C VAL A 68 -7.58 7.25 -6.14
N GLY A 69 -7.92 8.55 -6.04
CA GLY A 69 -7.78 9.34 -4.81
C GLY A 69 -8.53 8.75 -3.61
N PRO A 70 -9.85 8.48 -3.72
CA PRO A 70 -10.63 7.87 -2.64
C PRO A 70 -10.11 6.51 -2.20
N HIS A 71 -9.72 5.64 -3.13
CA HIS A 71 -9.16 4.33 -2.80
C HIS A 71 -7.79 4.45 -2.12
N MET A 72 -6.91 5.33 -2.61
CA MET A 72 -5.63 5.63 -1.98
C MET A 72 -5.83 6.16 -0.55
N GLN A 73 -6.76 7.10 -0.35
CA GLN A 73 -7.08 7.64 0.96
C GLN A 73 -7.62 6.55 1.90
N SER A 74 -8.45 5.65 1.39
CA SER A 74 -8.95 4.50 2.16
C SER A 74 -7.82 3.55 2.57
N LEU A 75 -6.93 3.18 1.65
CA LEU A 75 -5.77 2.33 1.96
C LEU A 75 -4.87 2.97 3.03
N ARG A 76 -4.64 4.28 2.96
CA ARG A 76 -3.90 5.04 3.98
C ARG A 76 -4.57 5.02 5.34
N ARG A 77 -5.87 5.33 5.38
CA ARG A 77 -6.66 5.31 6.61
C ARG A 77 -6.69 3.93 7.26
N LYS A 78 -6.74 2.88 6.44
CA LYS A 78 -6.72 1.48 6.87
C LYS A 78 -5.31 0.97 7.20
N GLY A 79 -4.26 1.76 7.00
CA GLY A 79 -2.88 1.39 7.36
C GLY A 79 -2.18 0.44 6.39
N TRP A 80 -2.68 0.27 5.16
CA TRP A 80 -2.03 -0.60 4.15
C TRP A 80 -0.92 0.09 3.36
N VAL A 81 -0.95 1.42 3.33
CA VAL A 81 0.12 2.24 2.75
C VAL A 81 0.33 3.49 3.60
N VAL A 82 1.58 3.92 3.72
CA VAL A 82 1.96 5.17 4.39
C VAL A 82 2.50 6.13 3.36
N GLN A 83 2.10 7.40 3.46
CA GLN A 83 2.64 8.45 2.60
C GLN A 83 3.90 9.04 3.26
N VAL A 84 5.06 8.71 2.70
CA VAL A 84 6.35 9.17 3.23
C VAL A 84 6.70 10.59 2.76
N LYS A 85 6.21 11.01 1.58
CA LYS A 85 6.34 12.39 1.11
C LYS A 85 5.06 12.86 0.40
N PRO A 86 4.56 14.06 0.69
CA PRO A 86 3.43 14.62 -0.04
C PRO A 86 3.79 14.97 -1.49
N ALA A 87 2.78 14.97 -2.35
CA ALA A 87 2.88 15.57 -3.66
C ALA A 87 3.07 17.09 -3.51
N ASN A 88 3.76 17.70 -4.47
CA ASN A 88 3.82 19.14 -4.64
C ASN A 88 3.64 19.42 -6.13
N GLU A 89 2.41 19.71 -6.51
CA GLU A 89 2.02 19.90 -7.92
C GLU A 89 2.68 21.14 -8.53
N GLU A 90 2.80 22.23 -7.77
CA GLU A 90 3.47 23.48 -8.19
C GLU A 90 4.93 23.24 -8.63
N ARG A 91 5.60 22.27 -7.99
CA ARG A 91 6.98 21.87 -8.30
C ARG A 91 7.07 20.56 -9.10
N GLY A 92 5.95 20.06 -9.63
CA GLY A 92 5.90 18.83 -10.43
C GLY A 92 6.30 17.56 -9.68
N ARG A 93 6.21 17.54 -8.35
CA ARG A 93 6.60 16.39 -7.52
C ARG A 93 5.39 15.51 -7.21
N VAL A 94 5.53 14.22 -7.49
CA VAL A 94 4.55 13.19 -7.09
C VAL A 94 4.70 12.80 -5.62
N ALA A 95 3.61 12.36 -5.01
CA ALA A 95 3.65 11.77 -3.68
C ALA A 95 4.48 10.48 -3.67
N ARG A 96 5.09 10.18 -2.52
CA ARG A 96 5.83 8.94 -2.29
C ARG A 96 5.17 8.15 -1.18
N TYR A 97 5.10 6.85 -1.37
CA TYR A 97 4.46 5.90 -0.48
C TYR A 97 5.39 4.73 -0.14
N THR A 98 5.03 4.04 0.93
CA THR A 98 5.59 2.73 1.30
C THR A 98 4.47 1.79 1.71
N LEU A 99 4.66 0.50 1.49
CA LEU A 99 3.75 -0.56 1.95
C LEU A 99 3.83 -0.69 3.47
N SER A 100 2.68 -0.87 4.09
CA SER A 100 2.56 -1.04 5.54
C SER A 100 1.51 -2.08 5.88
N VAL A 101 1.52 -2.54 7.12
CA VAL A 101 0.43 -3.33 7.70
C VAL A 101 -0.34 -2.48 8.70
N PRO A 102 -1.67 -2.64 8.81
CA PRO A 102 -2.46 -1.96 9.84
C PRO A 102 -1.92 -2.28 11.24
N LEU A 103 -1.87 -1.30 12.15
CA LEU A 103 -1.40 -1.53 13.53
C LEU A 103 -2.28 -2.52 14.32
N ASP A 104 -3.56 -2.63 13.95
CA ASP A 104 -4.53 -3.55 14.56
C ASP A 104 -4.61 -4.90 13.82
N ALA A 105 -3.78 -5.10 12.79
CA ALA A 105 -3.70 -6.39 12.12
C ALA A 105 -3.01 -7.37 13.05
N ASP A 106 -3.83 -8.15 13.75
CA ASP A 106 -3.43 -9.15 14.73
C ASP A 106 -2.23 -9.95 14.20
N THR A 107 -1.05 -9.67 14.77
CA THR A 107 0.23 -10.16 14.26
C THR A 107 0.34 -11.68 14.42
N GLN A 108 -0.57 -12.30 15.18
CA GLN A 108 -0.74 -13.74 15.35
C GLN A 108 -1.14 -14.49 14.07
N LEU A 109 -1.68 -13.81 13.04
CA LEU A 109 -1.93 -14.42 11.74
C LEU A 109 -0.68 -14.44 10.82
N ILE A 110 0.36 -13.71 11.20
CA ILE A 110 1.57 -13.48 10.38
C ILE A 110 2.66 -14.50 10.73
N TYR A 111 2.75 -14.91 12.00
CA TYR A 111 3.54 -16.06 12.43
C TYR A 111 2.61 -17.26 12.52
N GLY A 112 2.77 -18.26 11.63
CA GLY A 112 2.07 -19.53 11.79
C GLY A 112 2.37 -20.18 13.15
N PRO A 113 1.62 -21.22 13.57
CA PRO A 113 1.71 -21.84 14.90
C PRO A 113 3.04 -22.55 15.24
N GLU A 114 4.16 -22.24 14.59
CA GLU A 114 5.46 -22.89 14.80
C GLU A 114 6.50 -22.03 15.54
N ALA A 115 6.05 -21.07 16.35
CA ALA A 115 6.94 -20.28 17.21
C ALA A 115 6.52 -20.40 18.67
N VAL A 116 6.69 -21.60 19.24
CA VAL A 116 6.81 -21.84 20.70
C VAL A 116 7.86 -22.91 20.94
#